data_AF-A0A944THM0-F1
#
_entry.id   AF-A0A944THM0-F1
#
_cell.length_a   1.000
_cell.length_b   1.000
_cell.length_c   1.000
_cell.angle_alpha   90.00
_cell.angle_beta   90.00
_cell.angle_gamma   90.00
#
_symmetry.space_group_name_H-M   'P 1'
#
loop_
_entity.id
_entity.type
_entity.pdbx_description
1 polymer ?
#
loop_
_entity_poly.entity_id
_entity_poly.type
_entity_poly.pdbx_seq_one_letter_code
_entity_poly.pdbx_strand_id
1 'polypeptide(L)'
;MQTFLPYPDFKKTAGCLDWRRLGKQRIEAMQILRALENHNYGWQHHPAVNMWRGFEAMLAVYHNTIIEEWISRGYRNSMKIIAPNSAVISPSWLGNSDFHASHRSNLLRKDPEHYAQFGWTESDNLPYVWVSDQELADK
;
A
#
# COMPACT_ATOMS: atom_id res chain seq x y z
N MET A 1 4.51 -9.36 3.04
CA MET A 1 3.31 -8.83 2.35
C MET A 1 3.09 -7.43 2.86
N GLN A 2 3.24 -6.37 2.06
CA GLN A 2 3.03 -5.00 2.53
C GLN A 2 2.54 -4.08 1.41
N THR A 3 1.76 -3.06 1.76
CA THR A 3 1.50 -1.94 0.85
C THR A 3 2.55 -0.84 0.97
N PHE A 4 3.05 -0.29 -0.13
CA PHE A 4 3.89 0.92 -0.11
C PHE A 4 3.02 2.16 -0.35
N LEU A 5 3.08 3.13 0.58
CA LEU A 5 2.31 4.36 0.58
C LEU A 5 3.22 5.56 0.97
N PRO A 6 4.21 5.93 0.13
CA PRO A 6 5.04 7.11 0.37
C PRO A 6 4.25 8.43 0.30
N TYR A 7 3.05 8.40 -0.28
CA TYR A 7 2.12 9.54 -0.37
C TYR A 7 0.67 9.10 -0.07
N PRO A 8 -0.19 10.01 0.40
CA PRO A 8 -1.62 9.73 0.58
C PRO A 8 -2.35 9.53 -0.75
N ASP A 9 -1.87 10.14 -1.83
CA ASP A 9 -2.41 9.97 -3.17
C ASP A 9 -1.89 8.66 -3.79
N PHE A 10 -2.80 7.76 -4.16
CA PHE A 10 -2.44 6.46 -4.72
C PHE A 10 -1.81 6.54 -6.11
N LYS A 11 -2.18 7.53 -6.95
CA LYS A 11 -1.55 7.72 -8.27
C LYS A 11 -0.12 8.22 -8.10
N LYS A 12 0.10 9.18 -7.19
CA LYS A 12 1.46 9.65 -6.86
C LYS A 12 2.31 8.54 -6.26
N THR A 13 1.73 7.73 -5.38
CA THR A 13 2.36 6.52 -4.85
C THR A 13 2.72 5.54 -5.96
N ALA A 14 1.80 5.19 -6.86
CA ALA A 14 2.07 4.29 -7.95
C ALA A 14 3.20 4.83 -8.86
N GLY A 15 3.10 6.11 -9.22
CA GLY A 15 4.04 6.83 -10.07
C GLY A 15 5.48 6.82 -9.56
N CYS A 16 5.70 6.86 -8.24
CA CYS A 16 7.08 6.90 -7.71
C CYS A 16 7.73 5.53 -7.55
N LEU A 17 6.96 4.43 -7.49
CA LEU A 17 7.54 3.10 -7.27
C LEU A 17 8.38 2.64 -8.46
N ASP A 18 9.54 2.03 -8.18
CA ASP A 18 10.28 1.29 -9.20
C ASP A 18 9.45 0.08 -9.69
N TRP A 19 9.78 -0.40 -10.89
CA TRP A 19 9.01 -1.47 -11.54
C TRP A 19 8.90 -2.74 -10.67
N ARG A 20 9.91 -3.08 -9.88
CA ARG A 20 9.87 -4.30 -9.05
C ARG A 20 8.85 -4.14 -7.93
N ARG A 21 8.88 -3.00 -7.22
CA ARG A 21 7.89 -2.75 -6.15
C ARG A 21 6.50 -2.52 -6.72
N LEU A 22 6.34 -1.73 -7.78
CA LEU A 22 5.03 -1.56 -8.44
C LEU A 22 4.42 -2.90 -8.85
N GLY A 23 5.20 -3.77 -9.50
CA GLY A 23 4.76 -5.11 -9.88
C GLY A 23 4.35 -5.96 -8.67
N LYS A 24 5.11 -5.87 -7.58
CA LYS A 24 4.83 -6.59 -6.33
C LYS A 24 3.57 -6.08 -5.62
N GLN A 25 3.32 -4.77 -5.65
CA GLN A 25 2.15 -4.16 -5.01
C GLN A 25 0.82 -4.70 -5.54
N ARG A 26 0.74 -5.01 -6.84
CA ARG A 26 -0.47 -5.68 -7.39
C ARG A 26 -0.74 -7.03 -6.71
N ILE A 27 0.30 -7.82 -6.49
CA ILE A 27 0.20 -9.15 -5.89
C ILE A 27 -0.13 -9.04 -4.40
N GLU A 28 0.59 -8.19 -3.67
CA GLU A 28 0.44 -8.09 -2.22
C GLU A 28 -0.90 -7.45 -1.82
N ALA A 29 -1.39 -6.45 -2.55
CA ALA A 29 -2.72 -5.88 -2.31
C ALA A 29 -3.83 -6.94 -2.48
N MET A 30 -3.76 -7.75 -3.54
CA MET A 30 -4.68 -8.87 -3.76
C MET A 30 -4.58 -9.94 -2.65
N GLN A 31 -3.37 -10.23 -2.15
CA GLN A 31 -3.19 -11.17 -1.04
C GLN A 31 -3.83 -10.65 0.25
N ILE A 32 -3.71 -9.35 0.54
CA ILE A 32 -4.37 -8.73 1.69
C ILE A 32 -5.89 -8.79 1.53
N LEU A 33 -6.44 -8.44 0.36
CA LEU A 33 -7.88 -8.55 0.11
C LEU A 33 -8.41 -9.97 0.33
N ARG A 34 -7.69 -10.98 -0.14
CA ARG A 34 -8.05 -12.39 0.10
C ARG A 34 -7.97 -12.78 1.57
N ALA A 35 -6.99 -12.24 2.31
CA ALA A 35 -6.90 -12.45 3.75
C ALA A 35 -8.09 -11.82 4.48
N LEU A 36 -8.54 -10.63 4.06
CA LEU A 36 -9.68 -9.94 4.65
C LEU A 36 -11.02 -10.64 4.33
N GLU A 37 -11.19 -11.17 3.11
CA GLU A 37 -12.41 -11.89 2.71
C GLU A 37 -12.52 -13.31 3.28
N ASN A 38 -11.39 -14.02 3.43
CA ASN A 38 -11.39 -15.42 3.85
C ASN A 38 -10.61 -15.62 5.15
N HIS A 39 -11.32 -15.85 6.25
CA HIS A 39 -10.74 -16.09 7.58
C HIS A 39 -9.82 -17.32 7.67
N ASN A 40 -9.92 -18.27 6.74
CA ASN A 40 -9.04 -19.44 6.65
C ASN A 40 -7.80 -19.19 5.78
N TYR A 41 -7.69 -18.02 5.14
CA TYR A 41 -6.48 -17.64 4.42
C TYR A 41 -5.37 -17.28 5.42
N GLY A 42 -4.13 -17.63 5.11
CA GLY A 42 -2.98 -17.29 5.95
C GLY A 42 -2.81 -15.77 6.14
N TRP A 43 -1.95 -15.37 7.08
CA TRP A 43 -1.58 -13.97 7.32
C TRP A 43 -2.65 -13.09 8.01
N GLN A 44 -3.68 -13.66 8.62
CA GLN A 44 -4.75 -12.92 9.33
C GLN A 44 -4.24 -11.90 10.35
N HIS A 45 -3.13 -12.20 11.02
CA HIS A 45 -2.50 -11.35 12.04
C HIS A 45 -1.33 -10.51 11.50
N HIS A 46 -1.13 -10.48 10.18
CA HIS A 46 -0.06 -9.70 9.59
C HIS A 46 -0.37 -8.20 9.73
N PRO A 47 0.59 -7.34 10.12
CA PRO A 47 0.35 -5.91 10.35
C PRO A 47 -0.36 -5.20 9.19
N ALA A 48 0.05 -5.47 7.95
CA ALA A 48 -0.64 -4.94 6.76
C ALA A 48 -2.10 -5.40 6.62
N VAL A 49 -2.46 -6.63 7.02
CA VAL A 49 -3.86 -7.08 6.99
C VAL A 49 -4.67 -6.34 8.05
N ASN A 50 -4.14 -6.23 9.27
CA ASN A 50 -4.80 -5.48 10.35
C ASN A 50 -4.99 -4.00 9.98
N MET A 51 -3.99 -3.37 9.37
CA MET A 51 -4.05 -1.98 8.91
C MET A 51 -5.19 -1.71 7.94
N TRP A 52 -5.44 -2.64 7.01
CA TRP A 52 -6.48 -2.52 5.98
C TRP A 52 -7.84 -3.08 6.39
N ARG A 53 -7.96 -3.72 7.55
CA ARG A 53 -9.23 -4.28 8.04
C ARG A 53 -10.27 -3.18 8.21
N GLY A 54 -11.45 -3.39 7.62
CA GLY A 54 -12.54 -2.40 7.55
C GLY A 54 -12.37 -1.33 6.46
N PHE A 55 -11.29 -1.39 5.67
CA PHE A 55 -11.00 -0.48 4.56
C PHE A 55 -10.79 -1.23 3.23
N GLU A 56 -11.45 -2.37 3.06
CA GLU A 56 -11.33 -3.27 1.90
C GLU A 56 -11.64 -2.54 0.59
N ALA A 57 -12.68 -1.69 0.59
CA ALA A 57 -13.05 -0.88 -0.56
C ALA A 57 -11.94 0.11 -0.96
N MET A 58 -11.27 0.73 0.02
CA MET A 58 -10.14 1.62 -0.25
C MET A 58 -8.90 0.84 -0.73
N LEU A 59 -8.66 -0.36 -0.19
CA LEU A 59 -7.60 -1.24 -0.67
C LEU A 59 -7.85 -1.69 -2.12
N ALA A 60 -9.11 -1.91 -2.52
CA ALA A 60 -9.46 -2.20 -3.90
C ALA A 60 -9.13 -1.00 -4.83
N VAL A 61 -9.39 0.24 -4.39
CA VAL A 61 -8.99 1.45 -5.12
C VAL A 61 -7.46 1.52 -5.26
N TYR A 62 -6.72 1.25 -4.18
CA TYR A 62 -5.26 1.16 -4.22
C TYR A 62 -4.79 0.12 -5.24
N HIS A 63 -5.27 -1.11 -5.13
CA HIS A 63 -4.95 -2.23 -6.03
C HIS A 63 -5.17 -1.88 -7.51
N ASN A 64 -6.33 -1.29 -7.83
CA ASN A 64 -6.66 -0.88 -9.19
C ASN A 64 -5.73 0.22 -9.69
N THR A 65 -5.42 1.21 -8.85
CA THR A 65 -4.51 2.31 -9.21
C THR A 65 -3.10 1.79 -9.53
N ILE A 66 -2.60 0.82 -8.77
CA ILE A 66 -1.33 0.15 -9.06
C ILE A 66 -1.39 -0.61 -10.39
N ILE A 67 -2.50 -1.30 -10.70
CA ILE A 67 -2.68 -1.98 -11.99
C ILE A 67 -2.71 -0.99 -13.15
N GLU A 68 -3.45 0.11 -13.01
CA GLU A 68 -3.52 1.16 -14.02
C GLU A 68 -2.14 1.72 -14.35
N GLU A 69 -1.34 2.05 -13.34
CA GLU A 69 0.03 2.51 -13.51
C GLU A 69 0.96 1.43 -14.11
N TRP A 70 0.76 0.17 -13.74
CA TRP A 70 1.51 -0.94 -14.33
C TRP A 70 1.23 -1.07 -15.83
N ILE A 71 -0.03 -0.97 -16.23
CA ILE A 71 -0.45 -1.04 -17.63
C ILE A 71 0.01 0.20 -18.40
N SER A 72 -0.10 1.39 -17.80
CA SER A 72 0.30 2.66 -18.46
C SER A 72 1.78 2.67 -18.83
N ARG A 73 2.63 2.02 -18.03
CA ARG A 73 4.07 1.82 -18.31
C ARG A 73 4.37 0.75 -19.36
N GLY A 74 3.35 0.14 -19.96
CA GLY A 74 3.48 -0.84 -21.04
C GLY A 74 3.68 -2.29 -20.57
N TYR A 75 3.51 -2.57 -19.27
CA TYR A 75 3.67 -3.92 -18.76
C TYR A 75 2.38 -4.74 -18.88
N ARG A 76 2.52 -6.05 -19.14
CA ARG A 76 1.37 -6.97 -19.22
C ARG A 76 0.74 -7.21 -17.84
N ASN A 77 -0.58 -7.18 -17.78
CA ASN A 77 -1.35 -7.48 -16.57
C ASN A 77 -2.32 -8.64 -16.81
N SER A 78 -2.40 -9.55 -15.85
CA SER A 78 -3.39 -10.64 -15.79
C SER A 78 -4.29 -10.57 -14.56
N MET A 79 -4.06 -9.59 -13.68
CA MET A 79 -4.82 -9.43 -12.45
C MET A 79 -6.14 -8.71 -12.73
N LYS A 80 -7.20 -9.10 -12.03
CA LYS A 80 -8.52 -8.47 -12.15
C LYS A 80 -8.52 -7.09 -11.47
N ILE A 81 -9.20 -6.14 -12.11
CA ILE A 81 -9.68 -4.92 -11.47
C ILE A 81 -10.84 -5.29 -10.54
N ILE A 82 -10.86 -4.71 -9.34
CA ILE A 82 -11.83 -5.00 -8.29
C ILE A 82 -12.74 -3.79 -8.12
N ALA A 83 -14.04 -3.95 -8.41
CA ALA A 83 -15.00 -2.90 -8.10
C ALA A 83 -15.17 -2.81 -6.57
N PRO A 84 -15.03 -1.62 -5.95
CA PRO A 84 -15.38 -1.44 -4.54
C PRO A 84 -16.84 -1.83 -4.32
N ASN A 85 -17.10 -2.74 -3.39
CA ASN A 85 -18.43 -3.30 -3.12
C ASN A 85 -19.20 -2.55 -2.03
N SER A 86 -18.61 -1.49 -1.47
CA SER A 86 -19.16 -0.66 -0.41
C SER A 86 -18.67 0.79 -0.55
N ALA A 87 -19.17 1.67 0.31
CA ALA A 87 -18.69 3.05 0.38
C ALA A 87 -17.18 3.07 0.67
N VAL A 88 -16.44 3.89 -0.10
CA VAL A 88 -15.00 4.03 0.08
C VAL A 88 -14.76 4.95 1.28
N ILE A 89 -14.42 4.35 2.42
CA ILE A 89 -14.04 5.06 3.64
C ILE A 89 -12.52 5.23 3.66
N SER A 90 -12.06 6.45 3.92
CA SER A 90 -10.62 6.73 4.05
C SER A 90 -10.12 6.39 5.44
N PRO A 91 -9.04 5.60 5.57
CA PRO A 91 -8.37 5.42 6.85
C PRO A 91 -7.81 6.74 7.39
N SER A 92 -7.84 6.92 8.72
CA SER A 92 -7.23 8.06 9.41
C SER A 92 -5.71 8.13 9.23
N TRP A 93 -5.05 6.98 9.07
CA TRP A 93 -3.62 6.89 8.80
C TRP A 93 -3.25 7.30 7.38
N LEU A 94 -4.20 7.32 6.43
CA LEU A 94 -3.97 7.80 5.08
C LEU A 94 -3.97 9.34 5.11
N GLY A 95 -2.77 9.92 5.07
CA GLY A 95 -2.54 11.36 5.30
C GLY A 95 -1.66 11.64 6.52
N ASN A 96 -1.41 10.64 7.37
CA ASN A 96 -0.49 10.80 8.50
C ASN A 96 0.96 10.92 8.01
N SER A 97 1.64 12.00 8.42
CA SER A 97 2.99 12.32 7.94
C SER A 97 4.02 11.25 8.29
N ASP A 98 3.96 10.72 9.51
CA ASP A 98 4.94 9.78 10.06
C ASP A 98 4.78 8.40 9.42
N PHE A 99 3.53 8.01 9.18
CA PHE A 99 3.19 6.84 8.38
C PHE A 99 3.85 6.93 7.00
N HIS A 100 3.58 7.98 6.24
CA HIS A 100 4.15 8.14 4.90
C HIS A 100 5.69 8.26 4.91
N ALA A 101 6.26 8.94 5.91
CA ALA A 101 7.70 9.06 6.09
C ALA A 101 8.37 7.70 6.31
N SER A 102 7.77 6.83 7.14
CA SER A 102 8.30 5.48 7.36
C SER A 102 8.32 4.63 6.07
N HIS A 103 7.31 4.81 5.20
CA HIS A 103 7.27 4.12 3.90
C HIS A 103 8.33 4.67 2.93
N ARG A 104 8.55 6.00 2.89
CA ARG A 104 9.63 6.63 2.12
C ARG A 104 11.00 6.14 2.56
N SER A 105 11.25 6.11 3.87
CA SER A 105 12.48 5.58 4.47
C SER A 105 12.75 4.13 4.05
N ASN A 106 11.73 3.27 4.09
CA ASN A 106 11.89 1.89 3.67
C ASN A 106 12.12 1.75 2.16
N LEU A 107 11.52 2.60 1.33
CA LEU A 107 11.80 2.62 -0.11
C LEU A 107 13.24 3.06 -0.40
N LEU A 108 13.75 4.10 0.27
CA LEU A 108 15.15 4.52 0.18
C LEU A 108 16.11 3.36 0.48
N ARG A 109 15.85 2.59 1.54
CA ARG A 109 16.64 1.38 1.87
C ARG A 109 16.58 0.30 0.79
N LYS A 110 15.46 0.21 0.08
CA LYS A 110 15.20 -0.83 -0.91
C LYS A 110 15.86 -0.55 -2.25
N ASP A 111 16.01 0.72 -2.63
CA ASP A 111 16.65 1.15 -3.86
C ASP A 111 17.09 2.64 -3.76
N PRO A 112 18.24 2.92 -3.12
CA PRO A 112 18.65 4.30 -2.85
C PRO A 112 18.76 5.16 -4.12
N GLU A 113 19.29 4.58 -5.20
CA GLU A 113 19.50 5.28 -6.47
C GLU A 113 18.16 5.70 -7.11
N HIS A 114 17.19 4.78 -7.18
CA HIS A 114 15.86 5.11 -7.71
C HIS A 114 15.15 6.14 -6.84
N TYR A 115 15.17 6.00 -5.52
CA TYR A 115 14.35 6.85 -4.65
C TYR A 115 14.99 8.20 -4.27
N ALA A 116 16.31 8.37 -4.44
CA ALA A 116 16.98 9.65 -4.21
C ALA A 116 16.45 10.80 -5.08
N GLN A 117 15.84 10.49 -6.23
CA GLN A 117 15.30 11.49 -7.16
C GLN A 117 14.09 12.27 -6.61
N PHE A 118 13.43 11.80 -5.55
CA PHE A 118 12.20 12.41 -5.03
C PHE A 118 12.43 13.49 -3.98
N GLY A 119 13.69 13.81 -3.64
CA GLY A 119 14.03 14.88 -2.68
C GLY A 119 13.55 14.61 -1.26
N TRP A 120 13.34 13.34 -0.92
CA TRP A 120 12.96 12.89 0.42
C TRP A 120 14.11 13.14 1.42
N THR A 121 13.78 13.70 2.58
CA THR A 121 14.77 14.06 3.61
C THR A 121 14.85 13.05 4.75
N GLU A 122 14.01 12.01 4.71
CA GLU A 122 14.02 10.94 5.70
C GLU A 122 15.32 10.13 5.62
N SER A 123 15.81 9.68 6.79
CA SER A 123 16.83 8.63 6.83
C SER A 123 16.27 7.31 6.30
N ASP A 124 17.11 6.40 5.83
CA ASP A 124 16.72 5.09 5.29
C ASP A 124 16.49 4.02 6.38
N ASN A 125 16.56 4.39 7.66
CA ASN A 125 16.56 3.47 8.80
C ASN A 125 15.34 3.60 9.73
N LEU A 126 14.30 4.34 9.34
CA LEU A 126 13.09 4.44 10.15
C LEU A 126 12.37 3.08 10.22
N PRO A 127 11.87 2.69 11.42
CA PRO A 127 10.98 1.55 11.53
C PRO A 127 9.66 1.83 10.81
N TYR A 128 8.96 0.78 10.37
CA TYR A 128 7.59 0.96 9.86
C TYR A 128 6.68 1.48 10.97
N VAL A 129 5.95 2.54 10.67
CA VAL A 129 4.81 2.98 11.47
C VAL A 129 3.61 2.19 11.00
N TRP A 130 3.04 1.40 11.92
CA TRP A 130 1.79 0.67 11.70
C TRP A 130 0.70 1.33 12.53
N VAL A 131 -0.55 1.22 12.08
CA VAL A 131 -1.71 1.62 12.90
C VAL A 131 -1.70 0.82 14.19
N SER A 132 -1.89 1.51 15.30
CA SER A 132 -2.04 0.85 16.60
C SER A 132 -3.40 0.14 16.69
N ASP A 133 -3.50 -0.92 17.50
CA ASP A 133 -4.78 -1.62 17.73
C ASP A 133 -5.86 -0.66 18.29
N GLN A 134 -5.45 0.40 18.99
CA GLN A 134 -6.34 1.44 19.52
C GLN A 134 -7.07 2.20 18.40
N GLU A 135 -6.36 2.57 17.33
CA GLU A 135 -6.94 3.26 16.16
C GLU A 135 -7.78 2.33 15.27
N LEU A 136 -7.64 1.01 15.43
CA LEU A 136 -8.51 0.02 14.79
C LEU A 136 -9.82 -0.19 15.56
N ALA A 137 -9.81 0.02 16.89
CA ALA A 137 -10.96 -0.16 17.77
C ALA A 137 -11.92 1.03 17.79
N ASP A 138 -11.47 2.22 17.42
CA ASP A 138 -12.28 3.45 17.34
C ASP A 138 -13.06 3.57 15.99
N LYS A 139 -13.17 2.48 15.23
CA LYS A 139 -13.90 2.37 13.96
C LYS A 139 -15.22 1.64 14.13
#